data_AF-A0A8S1HPJ2-F1
#
_entry.id   AF-A0A8S1HPJ2-F1
#
_cell.length_a   1.000
_cell.length_b   1.000
_cell.length_c   1.000
_cell.angle_alpha   90.00
_cell.angle_beta   90.00
_cell.angle_gamma   90.00
#
_symmetry.space_group_name_H-M   'P 1'
#
loop_
_entity.id
_entity.type
_entity.pdbx_description
1 polymer ?
#
loop_
_entity_poly.entity_id
_entity_poly.type
_entity_poly.pdbx_seq_one_letter_code
_entity_poly.pdbx_strand_id
1 'polypeptide(L)'
;MVSQLVTYLGHAFPLLSFWLMAVYDVFSVLSYIPKFLLHFVLYAPIYAIIGLGIYALFSVVYGVSKFNDCPEARKELVEEIKEARTDLKKRKVID
;
A
#
# COMPACT_ATOMS: atom_id res chain seq x y z
N MET A 1 9.66 20.48 -4.37
CA MET A 1 9.01 19.21 -3.96
C MET A 1 8.10 18.79 -5.11
N VAL A 2 8.54 17.85 -5.95
CA VAL A 2 7.64 17.27 -6.96
C VAL A 2 6.56 16.51 -6.19
N SER A 3 5.29 16.81 -6.47
CA SER A 3 4.17 16.14 -5.80
C SER A 3 4.26 14.64 -6.09
N GLN A 4 4.07 13.79 -5.07
CA GLN A 4 4.10 12.32 -5.22
C GLN A 4 3.20 11.83 -6.38
N LEU A 5 2.12 12.56 -6.64
CA LEU A 5 1.23 12.34 -7.78
C LEU A 5 1.96 12.35 -9.14
N VAL A 6 2.86 13.31 -9.33
CA VAL A 6 3.61 13.48 -10.59
C VAL A 6 4.57 12.31 -10.81
N THR A 7 5.20 11.83 -9.74
CA THR A 7 6.08 10.64 -9.80
C THR A 7 5.29 9.40 -10.19
N TYR A 8 4.12 9.15 -9.56
CA TYR A 8 3.29 7.99 -9.89
C TYR A 8 2.69 8.07 -11.29
N LEU A 9 2.25 9.24 -11.73
CA LEU A 9 1.81 9.46 -13.11
C LEU A 9 2.92 9.16 -14.11
N GLY A 10 4.16 9.60 -13.81
CA GLY A 10 5.33 9.32 -14.65
C GLY A 10 5.60 7.82 -14.84
N HIS A 11 5.33 6.99 -13.83
CA HIS A 11 5.47 5.53 -13.93
C HIS A 11 4.26 4.84 -14.60
N ALA A 12 3.04 5.34 -14.36
CA ALA A 12 1.82 4.76 -14.94
C ALA A 12 1.71 5.01 -16.45
N PHE A 13 2.17 6.17 -16.92
CA PHE A 13 2.07 6.59 -18.31
C PHE A 13 2.72 5.61 -19.31
N PRO A 14 3.99 5.16 -19.14
CA PRO A 14 4.61 4.20 -20.06
C PRO A 14 3.91 2.84 -20.04
N LEU A 15 3.41 2.39 -18.88
CA LEU A 15 2.68 1.12 -18.77
C LEU A 15 1.36 1.15 -19.53
N LEU A 16 0.60 2.26 -19.40
CA LEU A 16 -0.64 2.47 -20.16
C LEU A 16 -0.37 2.60 -21.65
N SER A 17 0.69 3.32 -22.04
CA SER A 17 1.11 3.46 -23.43
C SER A 17 1.46 2.10 -24.05
N PHE A 18 2.23 1.28 -23.35
CA PHE A 18 2.57 -0.08 -23.79
C PHE A 18 1.34 -0.96 -23.96
N TRP A 19 0.40 -0.92 -23.01
CA TRP A 19 -0.86 -1.65 -23.11
C TRP A 19 -1.69 -1.20 -24.32
N LEU A 20 -1.87 0.11 -24.53
CA LEU A 20 -2.59 0.63 -25.70
C LEU A 20 -1.91 0.19 -27.01
N MET A 21 -0.59 0.26 -27.08
CA MET A 21 0.17 -0.17 -28.24
C MET A 21 -0.01 -1.67 -28.54
N ALA A 22 -0.11 -2.50 -27.50
CA ALA A 22 -0.46 -3.91 -27.63
C ALA A 22 -1.90 -4.11 -28.13
N VAL A 23 -2.87 -3.30 -27.66
CA VAL A 23 -4.29 -3.37 -28.07
C VAL A 23 -4.50 -2.93 -29.52
N TYR A 24 -3.78 -1.91 -29.99
CA TYR A 24 -3.86 -1.42 -31.37
C TYR A 24 -3.09 -2.27 -32.39
N ASP A 25 -2.53 -3.41 -31.95
CA ASP A 25 -1.78 -4.35 -32.77
C ASP A 25 -0.62 -3.74 -33.58
N VAL A 26 -0.01 -2.66 -33.06
CA VAL A 26 1.08 -1.91 -33.73
C VAL A 26 2.27 -2.82 -34.08
N PHE A 27 2.47 -3.89 -33.30
CA PHE A 27 3.56 -4.86 -33.46
C PHE A 27 3.07 -6.26 -33.91
N SER A 28 1.82 -6.39 -34.38
CA SER A 28 1.20 -7.70 -34.72
C SER A 28 1.22 -8.74 -33.59
N VAL A 29 1.31 -8.28 -32.34
CA VAL A 29 1.43 -9.12 -31.15
C VAL A 29 0.15 -9.90 -30.88
N LEU A 30 -1.02 -9.30 -31.12
CA LEU A 30 -2.31 -9.97 -30.91
C LEU A 30 -2.54 -11.08 -31.95
N SER A 31 -1.96 -10.94 -33.14
CA SER A 31 -2.06 -11.92 -34.23
C SER A 31 -1.29 -13.22 -33.97
N TYR A 32 -0.18 -13.16 -33.21
CA TYR A 32 0.64 -14.34 -32.86
C TYR A 32 0.11 -15.11 -31.62
N ILE A 33 -0.75 -14.48 -30.82
CA ILE A 33 -1.21 -15.03 -29.54
C ILE A 33 -2.49 -15.87 -29.72
N PRO A 34 -2.63 -17.02 -29.02
CA PRO A 34 -3.85 -17.82 -29.08
C PRO A 34 -5.07 -17.06 -28.55
N LYS A 35 -6.23 -17.29 -29.17
CA LYS A 35 -7.51 -16.59 -28.89
C LYS A 35 -7.93 -16.56 -27.41
N PHE A 36 -7.52 -17.54 -26.61
CA PHE A 36 -7.79 -17.54 -25.17
C PHE A 36 -7.05 -16.43 -24.42
N LEU A 37 -5.82 -16.09 -24.82
CA LEU A 37 -4.99 -15.07 -24.17
C LEU A 37 -5.37 -13.65 -24.59
N LEU A 38 -6.03 -13.47 -25.72
CA LEU A 38 -6.56 -12.19 -26.21
C LEU A 38 -7.46 -11.49 -25.18
N HIS A 39 -8.30 -12.27 -24.48
CA HIS A 39 -9.17 -11.75 -23.43
C HIS A 39 -8.36 -11.16 -22.27
N PHE A 40 -7.27 -11.82 -21.86
CA PHE A 40 -6.42 -11.34 -20.78
C PHE A 40 -5.71 -10.04 -21.12
N VAL A 41 -5.26 -9.86 -22.37
CA VAL A 41 -4.60 -8.63 -22.82
C VAL A 41 -5.59 -7.46 -22.87
N LEU A 42 -6.80 -7.68 -23.40
CA LEU A 42 -7.85 -6.67 -23.47
C LEU A 42 -8.29 -6.18 -22.09
N TYR A 43 -8.47 -7.09 -21.14
CA TYR A 43 -8.94 -6.78 -19.79
C TYR A 43 -7.81 -6.63 -18.76
N ALA A 44 -6.55 -6.56 -19.20
CA ALA A 44 -5.37 -6.44 -18.34
C ALA A 44 -5.48 -5.30 -17.30
N PRO A 45 -5.98 -4.09 -17.62
CA PRO A 45 -6.12 -3.01 -16.64
C PRO A 45 -7.10 -3.37 -15.50
N ILE A 46 -8.17 -4.10 -15.81
CA ILE A 46 -9.15 -4.54 -14.81
C ILE A 46 -8.52 -5.55 -13.87
N TYR A 47 -7.80 -6.55 -14.41
CA TYR A 47 -7.07 -7.52 -13.60
C TYR A 47 -6.01 -6.85 -12.71
N ALA A 48 -5.33 -5.81 -13.22
CA ALA A 48 -4.37 -5.04 -12.43
C ALA A 48 -5.03 -4.33 -11.24
N ILE A 49 -6.20 -3.70 -11.44
CA ILE A 49 -6.98 -3.06 -10.36
C ILE A 49 -7.39 -4.10 -9.31
N ILE A 50 -7.92 -5.25 -9.74
CA ILE A 50 -8.32 -6.33 -8.83
C ILE A 50 -7.12 -6.83 -8.03
N GLY A 51 -5.98 -7.08 -8.69
CA GLY A 51 -4.75 -7.50 -8.03
C GLY A 51 -4.24 -6.49 -7.00
N LEU A 52 -4.25 -5.19 -7.34
CA LEU A 52 -3.91 -4.12 -6.42
C LEU A 52 -4.88 -4.04 -5.23
N GLY A 53 -6.18 -4.25 -5.46
CA GLY A 53 -7.19 -4.29 -4.41
C GLY A 53 -6.97 -5.44 -3.44
N ILE A 54 -6.67 -6.63 -3.96
CA ILE A 54 -6.32 -7.81 -3.16
C ILE A 54 -5.05 -7.54 -2.35
N TYR A 55 -4.00 -7.01 -2.98
CA TYR A 55 -2.76 -6.64 -2.30
C TYR A 55 -3.00 -5.61 -1.19
N ALA A 56 -3.81 -4.58 -1.46
CA ALA A 56 -4.16 -3.57 -0.46
C ALA A 56 -4.89 -4.18 0.73
N LEU A 57 -5.85 -5.08 0.48
CA LEU A 57 -6.57 -5.79 1.53
C LEU A 57 -5.62 -6.62 2.40
N PHE A 58 -4.75 -7.42 1.79
CA PHE A 58 -3.76 -8.21 2.52
C PHE A 58 -2.77 -7.33 3.30
N SER A 59 -2.32 -6.22 2.71
CA SER A 59 -1.43 -5.26 3.37
C SER A 59 -2.06 -4.67 4.63
N VAL A 60 -3.33 -4.28 4.56
CA VAL A 60 -4.09 -3.78 5.71
C VAL A 60 -4.27 -4.85 6.77
N VAL A 61 -4.70 -6.06 6.38
CA VAL A 61 -4.88 -7.19 7.32
C VAL A 61 -3.57 -7.55 8.01
N TYR A 62 -2.48 -7.63 7.24
CA TYR A 62 -1.15 -7.88 7.76
C TYR A 62 -0.69 -6.77 8.71
N GLY A 63 -0.87 -5.51 8.32
CA GLY A 63 -0.57 -4.35 9.15
C GLY A 63 -1.32 -4.37 10.49
N VAL A 64 -2.63 -4.60 10.45
CA VAL A 64 -3.48 -4.70 11.65
C VAL A 64 -3.08 -5.89 12.52
N SER A 65 -2.79 -7.05 11.92
CA SER A 65 -2.35 -8.24 12.66
C SER A 65 -1.03 -8.01 13.40
N LYS A 66 -0.15 -7.18 12.84
CA LYS A 66 1.16 -6.85 13.41
C LYS A 66 1.12 -5.65 14.36
N PHE A 67 0.04 -4.86 14.34
CA PHE A 67 -0.08 -3.62 15.12
C PHE A 67 -0.32 -3.84 16.63
N ASN A 68 -0.54 -5.08 17.09
CA ASN A 68 -0.99 -5.31 18.46
C ASN A 68 0.12 -5.54 19.52
N ASP A 69 1.33 -5.93 19.14
CA ASP A 69 2.31 -6.40 20.14
C ASP A 69 3.55 -5.50 20.25
N CYS A 70 3.36 -4.29 20.79
CA CYS A 70 4.42 -3.56 21.50
C CYS A 70 4.16 -3.58 23.02
N PRO A 71 4.20 -4.77 23.68
CA PRO A 71 4.05 -4.85 25.13
C PRO A 71 5.17 -4.11 25.86
N GLU A 72 6.34 -3.98 25.23
CA GLU A 72 7.50 -3.27 25.77
C GLU A 72 7.28 -1.75 25.81
N ALA A 73 6.87 -1.14 24.69
CA ALA A 73 6.52 0.29 24.68
C ALA A 73 5.38 0.63 25.66
N ARG A 74 4.41 -0.28 25.83
CA ARG A 74 3.38 -0.11 26.87
C ARG A 74 3.99 -0.12 28.28
N LYS A 75 4.92 -1.05 28.57
CA LYS A 75 5.57 -1.15 29.89
C LYS A 75 6.42 0.09 30.19
N GLU A 76 7.20 0.55 29.23
CA GLU A 76 8.01 1.78 29.36
C GLU A 76 7.12 2.99 29.64
N LEU A 77 6.07 3.20 28.85
CA LEU A 77 5.11 4.30 29.08
C LEU A 77 4.43 4.22 30.45
N VAL A 78 4.10 3.02 30.94
CA VAL A 78 3.48 2.86 32.27
C VAL A 78 4.45 3.22 33.40
N GLU A 79 5.73 2.86 33.27
CA GLU A 79 6.76 3.29 34.24
C GLU A 79 6.99 4.81 34.18
N GLU A 80 7.05 5.42 32.99
CA GLU A 80 7.15 6.89 32.86
C GLU A 80 5.96 7.60 33.54
N ILE A 81 4.73 7.09 33.39
CA ILE A 81 3.54 7.64 34.07
C ILE A 81 3.67 7.52 35.60
N LYS A 82 4.21 6.41 36.09
CA LYS A 82 4.38 6.17 37.54
C LYS A 82 5.45 7.09 38.13
N GLU A 83 6.55 7.31 37.42
CA GLU A 83 7.59 8.28 37.80
C GLU A 83 7.03 9.71 37.80
N ALA A 84 6.35 10.11 36.73
CA ALA A 84 5.73 11.43 36.63
C ALA A 84 4.69 11.66 37.75
N ARG A 85 3.85 10.66 38.07
CA ARG A 85 2.92 10.76 39.20
C ARG A 85 3.63 10.90 40.54
N THR A 86 4.76 10.21 40.72
CA THR A 86 5.55 10.30 41.95
C THR A 86 6.17 11.69 42.09
N ASP A 87 6.67 12.27 40.99
CA ASP A 87 7.21 13.65 41.00
C ASP A 87 6.10 14.69 41.29
N LEU A 88 4.92 14.53 40.69
CA LEU A 88 3.78 15.41 40.95
C LEU A 88 3.27 15.32 42.41
N LYS A 89 3.26 14.13 43.02
CA LYS A 89 2.98 13.94 44.45
C LYS A 89 4.02 14.62 45.34
N LYS A 90 5.33 14.48 45.00
CA LYS A 90 6.41 15.19 45.71
C LYS A 90 6.24 16.71 45.64
N ARG A 91 5.79 17.23 44.50
CA ARG A 91 5.47 18.65 44.30
C ARG A 91 4.14 19.08 44.92
N LYS A 92 3.37 18.17 45.53
CA LYS A 92 2.03 18.40 46.10
C LYS A 92 1.02 18.98 45.10
N VAL A 93 1.19 18.66 43.81
CA VAL A 93 0.26 19.06 42.75
C VAL A 93 -0.95 18.12 42.70
N ILE A 94 -0.74 16.86 43.07
CA ILE A 94 -1.76 15.81 43.16
C ILE A 94 -1.55 14.99 44.44
N ASP A 95 -2.64 14.46 45.02
CA ASP A 95 -2.62 13.60 46.21
C ASP A 95 -2.02 12.20 45.95
#